data_AF-A0A1X1I667-F1
#
_entry.id   AF-A0A1X1I667-F1
#
_cell.length_a   1.000
_cell.length_b   1.000
_cell.length_c   1.000
_cell.angle_alpha   90.00
_cell.angle_beta   90.00
_cell.angle_gamma   90.00
#
_symmetry.space_group_name_H-M   'P 1'
#
loop_
_entity.id
_entity.type
_entity.pdbx_description
1 polymer ?
#
loop_
_entity_poly.entity_id
_entity_poly.type
_entity_poly.pdbx_seq_one_letter_code
_entity_poly.pdbx_strand_id
1 'polypeptide(L)'
;MEIDVFFDYYLKSLRFYFGDRCKDIGFIKFFKDENNSFITIEDYVLEALVILSNILSKERIVFSCGFIHSKGVVTGVEVCMNVLELERLNNLYKI
;
A
#
# COMPACT_ATOMS: atom_id res chain seq x y z
N MET A 1 -15.97 -4.53 -6.60
CA MET A 1 -15.37 -4.23 -5.29
C MET A 1 -15.09 -2.74 -5.30
N GLU A 2 -15.76 -1.99 -4.43
CA GLU A 2 -15.49 -0.55 -4.31
C GLU A 2 -14.02 -0.41 -3.90
N ILE A 3 -13.19 0.17 -4.76
CA ILE A 3 -11.77 0.36 -4.47
C ILE A 3 -11.72 1.35 -3.31
N ASP A 4 -11.09 0.96 -2.20
CA ASP A 4 -10.87 1.84 -1.07
C ASP A 4 -10.17 3.13 -1.55
N VAL A 5 -10.74 4.28 -1.20
CA VAL A 5 -10.33 5.60 -1.68
C VAL A 5 -8.84 5.87 -1.42
N PHE A 6 -8.36 5.49 -0.23
CA PHE A 6 -6.95 5.60 0.11
C PHE A 6 -6.07 4.76 -0.82
N PHE A 7 -6.51 3.54 -1.15
CA PHE A 7 -5.75 2.66 -2.03
C PHE A 7 -5.65 3.23 -3.44
N ASP A 8 -6.75 3.78 -3.99
CA ASP A 8 -6.71 4.49 -5.28
C ASP A 8 -5.77 5.72 -5.24
N TYR A 9 -5.81 6.50 -4.16
CA TYR A 9 -4.89 7.62 -3.95
C TYR A 9 -3.42 7.17 -3.92
N TYR A 10 -3.14 6.05 -3.24
CA TYR A 10 -1.80 5.48 -3.20
C TYR A 10 -1.34 5.05 -4.60
N LEU A 11 -2.19 4.34 -5.37
CA LEU A 11 -1.86 3.96 -6.75
C LEU A 11 -1.61 5.18 -7.65
N LYS A 12 -2.40 6.25 -7.52
CA LYS A 12 -2.17 7.53 -8.22
C LYS A 12 -0.82 8.15 -7.84
N SER A 13 -0.47 8.10 -6.56
CA SER A 13 0.83 8.59 -6.07
C SER A 13 1.98 7.80 -6.70
N LEU A 14 1.88 6.47 -6.76
CA LEU A 14 2.88 5.62 -7.43
C LEU A 14 3.02 5.99 -8.92
N ARG A 15 1.91 6.16 -9.64
CA ARG A 15 1.94 6.58 -11.06
C ARG A 15 2.64 7.92 -11.24
N PHE A 16 2.43 8.87 -10.32
CA PHE A 16 3.09 10.17 -10.37
C PHE A 16 4.61 10.04 -10.16
N TYR A 17 5.06 9.28 -9.16
CA TYR A 17 6.49 9.13 -8.85
C TYR A 17 7.24 8.27 -9.88
N PHE A 18 6.63 7.21 -10.39
CA PHE A 18 7.30 6.30 -11.34
C PHE A 18 7.10 6.69 -12.81
N GLY A 19 6.09 7.51 -13.12
CA GLY A 19 5.74 7.88 -14.49
C GLY A 19 5.50 6.65 -15.38
N ASP A 20 6.14 6.65 -16.55
CA ASP A 20 6.03 5.58 -17.55
C ASP A 20 6.59 4.22 -17.10
N ARG A 21 7.37 4.16 -16.01
CA ARG A 21 7.93 2.89 -15.49
C ARG A 21 6.89 2.03 -14.79
N CYS A 22 5.75 2.60 -14.42
CA CYS A 22 4.69 1.94 -13.65
C CYS A 22 3.38 1.88 -14.46
N LYS A 23 3.48 1.61 -15.77
CA LYS A 23 2.31 1.42 -16.64
C LYS A 23 1.44 0.23 -16.20
N ASP A 24 2.06 -0.76 -15.56
CA ASP A 24 1.38 -1.89 -14.94
C ASP A 24 1.69 -1.93 -13.43
N ILE A 25 0.66 -1.76 -12.60
CA ILE A 25 0.75 -1.76 -11.12
C ILE A 25 0.27 -3.09 -10.54
N GLY A 26 0.24 -4.16 -11.36
CA GLY A 26 -0.16 -5.50 -10.92
C GLY A 26 0.71 -6.07 -9.79
N PHE A 27 1.87 -5.47 -9.52
CA PHE A 27 2.75 -5.81 -8.40
C PHE A 27 2.26 -5.28 -7.03
N ILE A 28 1.26 -4.39 -7.01
CA ILE A 28 0.58 -3.95 -5.78
C ILE A 28 -0.76 -4.65 -5.67
N LYS A 29 -0.99 -5.38 -4.57
CA LYS A 29 -2.28 -6.00 -4.26
C LYS A 29 -2.82 -5.43 -2.95
N PHE A 30 -4.14 -5.32 -2.87
CA PHE A 30 -4.83 -4.85 -1.68
C PHE A 30 -5.86 -5.87 -1.25
N PHE A 31 -5.87 -6.14 0.04
CA PHE A 31 -6.79 -7.06 0.70
C PHE A 31 -7.19 -6.47 2.06
N LYS A 32 -8.40 -6.77 2.53
CA LYS A 32 -8.82 -6.46 3.90
C LYS A 32 -9.71 -7.55 4.46
N ASP A 33 -9.60 -7.78 5.75
CA ASP A 33 -10.48 -8.64 6.54
C ASP A 33 -11.26 -7.80 7.56
N GLU A 34 -11.86 -8.45 8.56
CA GLU A 34 -12.66 -7.78 9.60
C GLU A 34 -11.86 -6.79 10.46
N ASN A 35 -10.56 -7.01 10.63
CA ASN A 35 -9.73 -6.29 11.60
C ASN A 35 -8.62 -5.49 10.93
N ASN A 36 -8.07 -5.99 9.82
CA ASN A 36 -6.88 -5.45 9.19
C ASN A 36 -7.05 -5.27 7.69
N SER A 37 -6.18 -4.42 7.15
CA SER A 37 -5.98 -4.21 5.73
C SER A 37 -4.51 -4.43 5.40
N PHE A 38 -4.27 -4.96 4.21
CA PHE A 38 -3.00 -5.47 3.76
C PHE A 38 -2.70 -4.90 2.37
N ILE A 39 -1.51 -4.33 2.21
CA ILE A 39 -0.96 -3.93 0.92
C ILE A 39 0.27 -4.78 0.65
N THR A 40 0.17 -5.64 -0.34
CA THR A 40 1.29 -6.46 -0.83
C THR A 40 2.02 -5.73 -1.94
N ILE A 41 3.34 -5.71 -1.89
CA ILE A 41 4.24 -5.09 -2.86
C ILE A 41 5.28 -6.13 -3.29
N GLU A 42 5.22 -6.60 -4.53
CA GLU A 42 6.09 -7.67 -5.06
C GLU A 42 7.23 -7.16 -5.96
N ASP A 43 7.08 -5.97 -6.54
CA ASP A 43 8.09 -5.31 -7.39
C ASP A 43 8.26 -3.85 -6.94
N TYR A 44 9.41 -3.22 -7.28
CA TYR A 44 9.77 -1.87 -6.82
C TYR A 44 9.58 -1.68 -5.31
N VAL A 45 9.92 -2.72 -4.55
CA VAL A 45 9.55 -2.85 -3.12
C VAL A 45 10.00 -1.64 -2.32
N LEU A 46 11.25 -1.21 -2.49
CA LEU A 46 11.79 -0.09 -1.73
C LEU A 46 11.08 1.22 -2.09
N GLU A 47 10.93 1.50 -3.38
CA GLU A 47 10.35 2.75 -3.86
C GLU A 47 8.87 2.87 -3.49
N ALA A 48 8.09 1.81 -3.71
CA ALA A 48 6.68 1.78 -3.35
C ALA A 48 6.48 1.84 -1.82
N LEU A 49 7.27 1.08 -1.06
CA LEU A 49 7.22 1.12 0.41
C LEU A 49 7.61 2.49 0.97
N VAL A 50 8.59 3.17 0.39
CA VAL A 50 8.97 4.53 0.81
C VAL A 50 7.82 5.52 0.59
N ILE A 51 7.14 5.45 -0.56
CA ILE A 51 5.98 6.31 -0.84
C ILE A 51 4.85 6.02 0.15
N LEU A 52 4.51 4.74 0.35
CA LEU A 52 3.46 4.31 1.27
C LEU A 52 3.77 4.74 2.70
N SER A 53 4.95 4.40 3.21
CA SER A 53 5.37 4.72 4.57
C SER A 53 5.41 6.22 4.82
N ASN A 54 5.78 7.05 3.83
CA ASN A 54 5.73 8.49 3.96
C ASN A 54 4.29 9.01 4.11
N ILE A 55 3.36 8.51 3.29
CA ILE A 55 1.93 8.88 3.38
C ILE A 55 1.36 8.46 4.75
N LEU A 56 1.60 7.22 5.16
CA LEU A 56 1.15 6.70 6.45
C LEU A 56 1.75 7.47 7.63
N SER A 57 3.05 7.81 7.56
CA SER A 57 3.75 8.54 8.62
C SER A 57 3.24 9.98 8.76
N LYS A 58 2.93 10.66 7.65
CA LYS A 58 2.37 12.01 7.65
C LYS A 58 1.03 12.05 8.39
N GLU A 59 0.21 11.03 8.16
CA GLU A 59 -1.10 10.88 8.80
C GLU A 59 -1.03 10.15 10.15
N ARG A 60 0.17 9.86 10.67
CA ARG A 60 0.41 9.18 11.96
C ARG A 60 -0.32 7.84 12.09
N ILE A 61 -0.33 7.07 11.00
CA ILE A 61 -0.89 5.72 10.97
C ILE A 61 0.13 4.74 11.56
N VAL A 62 -0.32 3.90 12.49
CA VAL A 62 0.47 2.76 12.95
C VAL A 62 0.29 1.62 11.97
N PHE A 63 1.39 1.11 11.43
CA PHE A 63 1.41 -0.03 10.52
C PHE A 63 2.57 -0.97 10.86
N SER A 64 2.46 -2.21 10.41
CA SER A 64 3.53 -3.21 10.47
C SER A 64 3.90 -3.67 9.06
N CYS A 65 5.12 -4.18 8.90
CA CYS A 65 5.61 -4.72 7.63
C CYS A 65 6.17 -6.13 7.83
N GLY A 66 5.80 -7.06 6.94
CA GLY A 66 6.36 -8.40 6.87
C GLY A 66 7.03 -8.65 5.52
N PHE A 67 8.16 -9.38 5.51
CA PHE A 67 8.79 -9.80 4.26
C PHE A 67 8.09 -11.03 3.69
N ILE A 68 7.82 -11.01 2.39
CA ILE A 68 7.31 -12.17 1.66
C ILE A 68 8.51 -12.91 1.11
N HIS A 69 8.60 -14.20 1.41
CA HIS A 69 9.66 -15.06 0.92
C HIS A 69 9.11 -16.08 -0.07
N SER A 70 9.82 -16.27 -1.19
CA SER A 70 9.59 -17.37 -2.11
C SER A 70 10.92 -18.06 -2.40
N LYS A 71 10.96 -19.39 -2.21
CA LYS A 71 12.17 -20.22 -2.41
C LYS A 71 13.43 -19.67 -1.68
N GLY A 72 13.25 -19.07 -0.50
CA GLY A 72 14.34 -18.54 0.33
C GLY A 72 14.81 -17.13 -0.03
N VAL A 73 14.21 -16.47 -1.03
CA VAL A 73 14.52 -15.09 -1.42
C VAL A 73 13.36 -14.18 -1.04
N VAL A 74 13.66 -12.94 -0.62
CA VAL A 74 12.63 -11.91 -0.40
C VAL A 74 12.07 -11.52 -1.76
N THR A 75 10.77 -11.72 -1.95
CA THR A 75 10.05 -11.40 -3.18
C THR A 75 9.02 -10.30 -3.01
N GLY A 76 8.93 -9.72 -1.82
CA GLY A 76 8.00 -8.63 -1.57
C GLY A 76 7.90 -8.23 -0.11
N VAL A 77 7.04 -7.26 0.15
CA VAL A 77 6.65 -6.80 1.49
C VAL A 77 5.13 -6.75 1.56
N GLU A 78 4.59 -7.18 2.69
CA GLU A 78 3.21 -6.96 3.07
C GLU A 78 3.15 -5.89 4.16
N VAL A 79 2.37 -4.84 3.93
CA VAL A 79 2.13 -3.77 4.90
C VAL A 79 0.73 -3.95 5.48
N CYS A 80 0.64 -4.04 6.80
CA CYS A 80 -0.60 -4.25 7.52
C CYS A 80 -0.97 -3.01 8.36
N MET A 81 -2.23 -2.59 8.30
CA MET A 81 -2.79 -1.57 9.19
C MET A 81 -4.23 -1.94 9.58
N ASN A 82 -4.65 -1.49 10.76
CA ASN A 82 -6.01 -1.74 11.26
C ASN A 82 -7.08 -1.10 10.34
N VAL A 83 -8.24 -1.73 10.20
CA VAL A 83 -9.34 -1.23 9.34
C VAL A 83 -9.82 0.16 9.77
N LEU A 84 -9.82 0.49 11.06
CA LEU A 84 -10.20 1.82 11.53
C LEU A 84 -9.25 2.92 11.03
N GLU A 85 -7.95 2.60 10.92
CA GLU A 85 -6.96 3.51 10.35
C GLU A 85 -7.16 3.65 8.84
N LEU A 86 -7.46 2.55 8.14
CA LEU A 86 -7.84 2.60 6.72
C LEU A 86 -9.09 3.45 6.49
N GLU A 87 -10.12 3.30 7.31
CA GLU A 87 -11.35 4.11 7.21
C GLU A 87 -11.07 5.60 7.45
N ARG A 88 -10.20 5.92 8.41
CA ARG A 88 -9.73 7.29 8.62
C ARG A 88 -9.05 7.84 7.37
N LEU A 89 -8.15 7.07 6.76
CA LEU A 89 -7.48 7.45 5.51
C LEU A 89 -8.47 7.61 4.36
N ASN A 90 -9.41 6.68 4.20
CA ASN A 90 -10.46 6.76 3.18
C ASN A 90 -11.25 8.07 3.31
N ASN A 91 -11.58 8.49 4.55
CA ASN A 91 -12.30 9.75 4.76
C ASN A 91 -11.45 10.99 4.47
N LEU A 92 -10.14 10.95 4.76
CA LEU A 92 -9.21 12.05 4.50
C LEU A 92 -8.93 12.25 3.00
N TYR A 93 -8.84 11.15 2.25
CA TYR A 93 -8.51 11.17 0.82
C TYR A 93 -9.74 11.10 -0.10
N LYS A 94 -10.97 11.15 0.46
CA LYS A 94 -12.20 11.41 -0.29
C LYS A 94 -12.14 12.83 -0.85
N ILE A 95 -11.74 12.94 -2.11
CA ILE A 95 -11.82 14.17 -2.92
C ILE A 95 -13.15 14.15 -3.67
#